data_AF-A0A946F8M7-F1
#
_entry.id   AF-A0A946F8M7-F1
#
_cell.length_a   1.000
_cell.length_b   1.000
_cell.length_c   1.000
_cell.angle_alpha   90.00
_cell.angle_beta   90.00
_cell.angle_gamma   90.00
#
_symmetry.space_group_name_H-M   'P 1'
#
loop_
_entity.id
_entity.type
_entity.pdbx_description
1 polymer ?
#
loop_
_entity_poly.entity_id
_entity_poly.type
_entity_poly.pdbx_seq_one_letter_code
_entity_poly.pdbx_strand_id
1 'polypeptide(L)'
;SLFVNPSFTVAVEGLGEAESDGLLAGLHSHCARPEFQIRLRWNRNDVTLWDNRRVQHFAIWDYWPHERCGHRVTVQGDRPFFDPDGDDPPPSPLRVSIGRLA
;
A
#
# COMPACT_ATOMS: atom_id res chain seq x y z
N SER A 1 10.14 0.12 6.53
CA SER A 1 8.97 -0.59 6.00
C SER A 1 9.44 -1.56 4.93
N LEU A 2 8.64 -2.58 4.59
CA LEU A 2 8.93 -3.43 3.43
C LEU A 2 8.19 -2.88 2.20
N PHE A 3 8.94 -2.33 1.25
CA PHE A 3 8.39 -1.64 0.08
C PHE A 3 8.23 -2.59 -1.12
N VAL A 4 7.24 -3.47 -1.04
CA VAL A 4 6.89 -4.44 -2.08
C VAL A 4 5.38 -4.43 -2.28
N ASN A 5 4.90 -4.67 -3.50
CA ASN A 5 3.46 -4.75 -3.78
C ASN A 5 3.17 -5.83 -4.83
N PRO A 6 2.31 -6.83 -4.54
CA PRO A 6 2.01 -7.91 -5.47
C PRO A 6 1.43 -7.47 -6.82
N SER A 7 0.79 -6.30 -6.90
CA SER A 7 0.19 -5.76 -8.12
C SER A 7 1.15 -4.92 -8.96
N PHE A 8 2.28 -4.48 -8.41
CA PHE A 8 3.18 -3.54 -9.09
C PHE A 8 4.64 -4.00 -9.14
N THR A 9 5.12 -4.78 -8.18
CA THR A 9 6.48 -5.29 -8.17
C THR A 9 6.60 -6.47 -9.12
N VAL A 10 7.52 -6.38 -10.09
CA VAL A 10 7.66 -7.37 -11.16
C VAL A 10 8.84 -8.32 -10.91
N ALA A 11 10.00 -7.80 -10.52
CA ALA A 11 11.21 -8.58 -10.30
C ALA A 11 12.17 -7.86 -9.35
N VAL A 12 13.17 -8.59 -8.86
CA VAL A 12 14.28 -8.06 -8.08
C VAL A 12 15.51 -7.91 -8.98
N GLU A 13 16.05 -6.70 -9.03
CA GLU A 13 17.23 -6.39 -9.82
C GLU A 13 18.45 -7.20 -9.34
N GLY A 14 19.19 -7.77 -10.29
CA GLY A 14 20.38 -8.58 -10.02
C GLY A 14 20.13 -10.05 -9.68
N LEU A 15 18.87 -10.49 -9.60
CA LEU A 15 18.52 -11.90 -9.40
C LEU A 15 18.02 -12.56 -10.70
N GLY A 16 18.23 -13.87 -10.81
CA GLY A 16 17.56 -14.67 -11.85
C GLY A 16 16.05 -14.74 -11.59
N GLU A 17 15.26 -15.01 -12.64
CA GLU A 17 13.79 -15.07 -12.56
C GLU A 17 13.28 -15.97 -11.44
N ALA A 18 13.74 -17.23 -11.39
CA ALA A 18 13.30 -18.18 -10.36
C ALA A 18 13.66 -17.75 -8.93
N GLU A 19 14.81 -17.10 -8.74
CA GLU A 19 15.25 -16.60 -7.43
C GLU A 19 14.43 -15.37 -7.03
N SER A 20 14.21 -14.45 -7.96
CA SER A 20 13.36 -13.27 -7.80
C SER A 20 11.93 -13.67 -7.42
N ASP A 21 11.34 -14.61 -8.13
CA ASP A 21 9.97 -15.08 -7.88
C ASP A 21 9.84 -15.75 -6.52
N GLY A 22 10.80 -16.60 -6.16
CA GLY A 22 10.83 -17.25 -4.85
C GLY A 22 10.93 -16.24 -3.70
N LEU A 23 11.80 -15.24 -3.84
CA LEU A 23 11.95 -14.17 -2.86
C LEU A 23 10.68 -13.32 -2.76
N LEU A 24 10.14 -12.86 -3.88
CA LEU A 24 8.92 -12.05 -3.90
C LEU A 24 7.73 -12.81 -3.31
N ALA A 25 7.57 -14.10 -3.62
CA ALA A 25 6.53 -14.93 -3.02
C ALA A 25 6.65 -15.00 -1.49
N GLY A 26 7.86 -15.17 -0.97
CA GLY A 26 8.12 -15.15 0.47
C GLY A 26 7.81 -13.80 1.12
N LEU A 27 8.24 -12.70 0.50
CA LEU A 27 7.98 -11.34 0.98
C LEU A 27 6.48 -11.00 0.97
N HIS A 28 5.78 -11.34 -0.11
CA HIS A 28 4.33 -11.15 -0.23
C HIS A 28 3.58 -11.96 0.84
N SER A 29 3.95 -13.22 1.04
CA SER A 29 3.37 -14.08 2.08
C SER A 29 3.58 -13.49 3.47
N HIS A 30 4.78 -13.00 3.77
CA HIS A 30 5.08 -12.33 5.03
C HIS A 30 4.21 -11.09 5.26
N CYS A 31 4.08 -10.21 4.26
CA CYS A 31 3.21 -9.03 4.34
C CYS A 31 1.73 -9.37 4.51
N ALA A 32 1.27 -10.49 3.94
CA ALA A 32 -0.13 -10.92 3.95
C ALA A 32 -0.54 -11.66 5.24
N ARG A 33 0.34 -11.76 6.23
CA ARG A 33 0.05 -12.39 7.51
C ARG A 33 -1.06 -11.65 8.27
N PRO A 34 -2.10 -12.34 8.79
CA PRO A 34 -3.21 -11.71 9.53
C PRO A 34 -2.77 -10.84 10.72
N GLU A 35 -1.64 -11.17 11.35
CA GLU A 35 -1.08 -10.45 12.49
C GLU A 35 -0.68 -8.99 12.16
N PHE A 36 -0.50 -8.66 10.88
CA PHE A 36 -0.18 -7.32 10.41
C PHE A 36 -1.38 -6.57 9.83
N GLN A 37 -2.59 -7.15 9.92
CA GLN A 37 -3.78 -6.63 9.26
C GLN A 37 -4.76 -5.98 10.23
N ILE A 38 -5.38 -4.91 9.75
CA ILE A 38 -6.59 -4.34 10.34
C ILE A 38 -7.69 -4.44 9.28
N ARG A 39 -8.85 -5.01 9.64
CA ARG A 39 -10.03 -5.04 8.78
C ARG A 39 -11.05 -4.01 9.24
N LEU A 40 -11.20 -2.96 8.44
CA LEU A 40 -12.23 -1.94 8.65
C LEU A 40 -13.58 -2.40 8.07
N ARG A 41 -14.65 -2.25 8.85
CA ARG A 41 -16.03 -2.31 8.37
C ARG A 41 -16.57 -0.89 8.27
N TRP A 42 -16.88 -0.45 7.06
CA TRP A 42 -17.35 0.90 6.77
C TRP A 42 -18.78 1.14 7.26
N ASN A 43 -19.01 2.28 7.90
CA ASN A 43 -20.32 2.89 8.14
C ASN A 43 -20.44 4.23 7.43
N ARG A 44 -21.66 4.77 7.39
CA ARG A 44 -21.92 6.10 6.84
C ARG A 44 -21.11 7.14 7.62
N ASN A 45 -20.40 8.00 6.88
CA ASN A 45 -19.53 9.08 7.38
C ASN A 45 -18.22 8.63 8.04
N ASP A 46 -17.88 7.35 8.00
CA ASP A 46 -16.54 6.92 8.42
C ASP A 46 -15.48 7.49 7.47
N VAL A 47 -14.35 7.91 8.06
CA VAL A 47 -13.18 8.38 7.33
C VAL A 47 -11.99 7.59 7.81
N THR A 48 -11.18 7.11 6.87
CA THR A 48 -9.87 6.54 7.19
C THR A 48 -8.76 7.30 6.52
N LEU A 49 -7.64 7.37 7.24
CA LEU A 49 -6.40 7.94 6.80
C LEU A 49 -5.31 6.89 6.99
N TRP A 50 -4.47 6.72 5.99
CA TRP A 50 -3.35 5.80 6.06
C TRP A 50 -2.12 6.39 5.35
N ASP A 51 -0.94 5.98 5.81
CA ASP A 51 0.33 6.37 5.20
C ASP A 51 0.75 5.35 4.12
N ASN A 52 0.59 5.71 2.85
CA ASN A 52 0.95 4.87 1.70
C ASN A 52 2.43 4.45 1.66
N ARG A 53 3.32 5.11 2.43
CA ARG A 53 4.74 4.73 2.51
C ARG A 53 4.98 3.50 3.39
N ARG A 54 4.00 3.15 4.24
CA ARG A 54 4.16 2.15 5.30
C ARG A 54 3.15 1.01 5.24
N VAL A 55 2.06 1.15 4.47
CA VAL A 55 0.99 0.15 4.42
C VAL A 55 0.65 -0.30 3.01
N GLN A 56 0.12 -1.52 2.90
CA GLN A 56 -0.62 -2.00 1.75
C GLN A 56 -2.10 -2.09 2.13
N HIS A 57 -3.01 -1.91 1.17
CA HIS A 57 -4.45 -2.04 1.39
C HIS A 57 -5.10 -2.82 0.26
N PHE A 58 -6.21 -3.50 0.58
CA PHE A 58 -6.97 -4.33 -0.35
C PHE A 58 -8.45 -3.98 -0.28
N ALA A 59 -9.06 -3.71 -1.43
CA ALA A 59 -10.49 -3.46 -1.53
C ALA A 59 -11.24 -4.79 -1.69
N ILE A 60 -11.94 -5.22 -0.64
CA ILE A 60 -12.75 -6.44 -0.69
C ILE A 60 -14.03 -6.18 -1.50
N TRP A 61 -14.31 -7.09 -2.43
CA TRP A 61 -15.52 -7.09 -3.27
C TRP A 61 -16.56 -8.08 -2.75
N ASP A 62 -17.05 -7.85 -1.53
CA ASP A 62 -17.97 -8.73 -0.78
C ASP A 62 -19.39 -8.16 -0.61
N TYR A 63 -19.80 -7.21 -1.46
CA TYR A 63 -20.99 -6.39 -1.25
C TYR A 63 -22.10 -6.52 -2.30
N TRP A 64 -21.96 -7.37 -3.32
CA TRP A 64 -23.05 -7.65 -4.27
C TRP A 64 -24.27 -8.29 -3.52
N PRO A 65 -25.54 -7.85 -3.71
CA PRO A 65 -26.08 -6.98 -4.75
C PRO A 65 -26.04 -5.47 -4.53
N HIS A 66 -25.44 -5.02 -3.43
CA HIS A 66 -25.45 -3.62 -3.04
C HIS A 66 -24.36 -2.80 -3.76
N GLU A 67 -24.51 -1.48 -3.72
CA GLU A 67 -23.50 -0.53 -4.18
C GLU A 67 -22.65 -0.04 -3.00
N ARG A 68 -21.34 0.12 -3.22
CA ARG A 68 -20.41 0.76 -2.28
C ARG A 68 -19.66 1.88 -3.00
N CYS A 69 -19.90 3.13 -2.61
CA CYS A 69 -19.25 4.30 -3.18
C CYS A 69 -18.49 5.11 -2.10
N GLY A 70 -17.43 5.81 -2.50
CA GLY A 70 -16.60 6.62 -1.62
C GLY A 70 -15.73 7.62 -2.38
N HIS A 71 -15.24 8.64 -1.67
CA HIS A 71 -14.31 9.63 -2.22
C HIS A 71 -12.93 9.42 -1.60
N ARG A 72 -11.87 9.56 -2.41
CA ARG A 72 -10.48 9.47 -1.93
C ARG A 72 -9.70 10.71 -2.32
N VAL A 73 -9.01 11.27 -1.35
CA VAL A 73 -8.04 12.34 -1.54
C VAL A 73 -6.65 11.77 -1.28
N THR A 74 -5.68 12.14 -2.10
CA THR A 74 -4.29 11.71 -1.93
C THR A 74 -3.38 12.90 -1.78
N VAL A 75 -2.44 12.81 -0.86
CA VAL A 75 -1.32 13.75 -0.74
C VAL A 75 -0.21 13.28 -1.68
N GLN A 76 0.36 14.19 -2.45
CA GLN A 76 1.52 13.91 -3.29
C GLN A 76 2.70 13.51 -2.41
N GLY A 77 3.28 12.34 -2.70
CA GLY A 77 4.47 11.84 -2.01
C GLY A 77 5.77 12.23 -2.72
N ASP A 78 6.87 12.02 -2.01
CA ASP A 78 8.24 12.17 -2.50
C ASP A 78 8.76 10.89 -3.15
N ARG A 79 9.95 10.97 -3.77
CA ARG A 79 10.64 9.79 -4.31
C ARG A 79 11.13 8.89 -3.15
N PRO A 80 10.83 7.58 -3.15
CA PRO A 80 11.37 6.66 -2.15
C PRO A 80 12.90 6.55 -2.24
N PHE A 81 13.55 6.39 -1.09
CA PHE A 81 14.99 6.12 -0.96
C PHE A 81 15.21 5.05 0.11
N PHE A 82 16.39 4.42 0.09
CA PHE A 82 16.84 3.52 1.13
C PHE A 82 17.61 4.31 2.18
N ASP A 83 17.23 4.14 3.44
CA ASP A 83 17.90 4.74 4.59
C ASP A 83 18.43 3.61 5.49
N PRO A 84 19.76 3.41 5.55
CA PRO A 84 20.35 2.36 6.37
C PRO A 84 20.32 2.67 7.87
N ASP A 85 20.31 3.94 8.25
CA ASP A 85 20.45 4.40 9.63
C ASP A 85 19.08 4.70 10.27
N GLY A 86 18.05 4.91 9.45
CA GLY A 86 16.67 5.15 9.88
C GLY A 86 16.40 6.61 10.30
N ASP A 87 17.33 7.51 9.99
CA ASP A 87 17.19 8.95 10.13
C ASP A 87 16.35 9.54 8.99
N ASP A 88 15.04 9.26 9.02
CA ASP A 88 14.07 9.76 8.03
C ASP A 88 14.22 11.29 7.90
N PRO A 89 14.59 11.83 6.71
CA PRO A 89 14.67 13.25 6.46
C PRO A 89 13.29 13.91 6.61
N PRO A 90 13.24 15.21 6.94
CA PRO A 90 11.98 15.93 7.07
C PRO A 90 11.17 15.86 5.76
N PRO A 91 9.84 15.70 5.85
CA PRO A 91 8.99 15.55 4.66
C PRO A 91 8.97 16.82 3.81
N SER A 92 8.80 16.66 2.50
CA SER A 92 8.57 17.80 1.61
C SER A 92 7.27 18.56 1.95
N PRO A 93 7.12 19.82 1.48
CA PRO A 93 5.89 20.58 1.65
C PRO A 93 4.67 19.85 1.05
N LEU A 94 3.58 19.80 1.82
CA LEU A 94 2.35 19.11 1.43
C LEU A 94 1.74 19.67 0.14
N ARG A 95 1.45 18.79 -0.82
CA ARG A 95 0.65 19.09 -2.02
C ARG A 95 -0.51 18.10 -2.10
N VAL A 96 -1.74 18.59 -2.30
CA VAL A 96 -2.96 17.78 -2.27
C VAL A 96 -3.58 17.69 -3.66
N SER A 97 -3.99 16.50 -4.08
CA SER A 97 -4.78 16.26 -5.29
C SER A 97 -6.08 15.51 -4.97
N ILE A 98 -7.17 15.89 -5.64
CA ILE A 98 -8.49 15.26 -5.49
C ILE A 98 -8.77 14.44 -6.76
N GLY A 99 -9.10 13.16 -6.59
CA GLY A 99 -9.51 12.27 -7.67
C GLY A 99 -10.83 11.58 -7.34
N ARG A 100 -11.57 11.14 -8.37
CA ARG A 100 -12.78 10.31 -8.22
C ARG A 100 -12.38 8.85 -8.40
N LEU A 101 -12.73 7.97 -7.46
CA LEU A 101 -12.65 6.51 -7.66
C LEU A 101 -13.96 6.05 -8.30
N ALA A 102 -13.84 5.24 -9.37
CA ALA A 102 -14.93 4.46 -9.91
C ALA A 102 -14.88 3.04 -9.31
#